data_AF-A0A3D3NBU4-F1
#
_entry.id   AF-A0A3D3NBU4-F1
#
_cell.length_a   1.000
_cell.length_b   1.000
_cell.length_c   1.000
_cell.angle_alpha   90.00
_cell.angle_beta   90.00
_cell.angle_gamma   90.00
#
_symmetry.space_group_name_H-M   'P 1'
#
loop_
_entity.id
_entity.type
_entity.pdbx_description
1 polymer ?
#
loop_
_entity_poly.entity_id
_entity_poly.type
_entity_poly.pdbx_seq_one_letter_code
_entity_poly.pdbx_strand_id
1 'polypeptide(L)' 'LPSDVRNYGVTVAKSTSSPLIMFALYSPNGTYDNIFLANYAYININDQMTRVKGIASVTVFGAGQYAMRLWV' A
#
# COMPACT_ATOMS: atom_id res chain seq x y z
N LEU A 1 -0.37 10.46 25.30
CA LEU A 1 -1.18 9.91 24.20
C LEU A 1 -2.36 9.15 24.76
N PRO A 2 -3.60 9.57 24.43
CA PRO A 2 -4.84 8.84 24.74
C PRO A 2 -4.76 7.37 24.29
N SER A 3 -5.53 6.49 24.92
CA SER A 3 -5.59 5.05 24.60
C SER A 3 -5.84 4.78 23.12
N ASP A 4 -6.69 5.60 22.49
CA ASP A 4 -7.05 5.45 21.08
C ASP A 4 -5.83 5.63 20.17
N VAL A 5 -4.95 6.60 20.46
CA VAL A 5 -3.76 6.86 19.64
C VAL A 5 -2.68 5.79 19.84
N ARG A 6 -2.68 5.09 20.98
CA ARG A 6 -1.78 3.94 21.19
C ARG A 6 -2.25 2.72 20.38
N ASN A 7 -3.56 2.52 20.25
CA ASN A 7 -4.13 1.41 19.48
C ASN A 7 -3.89 1.57 17.97
N TYR A 8 -3.85 2.80 17.46
CA TYR A 8 -3.55 3.07 16.04
C TYR A 8 -2.07 2.93 15.68
N GLY A 9 -1.17 2.95 16.66
CA GLY A 9 0.27 2.94 16.44
C GLY A 9 0.78 4.25 15.87
N VAL A 10 2.01 4.63 16.25
CA VAL A 10 2.67 5.83 15.72
C VAL A 10 3.89 5.38 14.92
N THR A 11 3.81 5.50 13.59
CA THR A 11 4.93 5.26 12.68
C THR A 11 5.59 6.57 12.31
N VAL A 12 6.84 6.78 12.74
CA VAL A 12 7.66 7.92 12.33
C VAL A 12 8.52 7.50 11.14
N ALA A 13 8.18 7.98 9.94
CA ALA A 13 8.95 7.72 8.72
C ALA A 13 9.58 9.02 8.22
N LYS A 14 10.90 9.00 7.95
CA LYS A 14 11.59 10.08 7.25
C LYS A 14 11.27 9.96 5.76
N SER A 15 10.21 10.61 5.29
CA SER A 15 9.90 10.67 3.85
C SER A 15 10.22 12.05 3.28
N THR A 16 10.89 12.08 2.14
CA THR A 16 11.01 13.27 1.29
C THR A 16 9.64 13.53 0.65
N SER A 17 9.22 14.79 0.51
CA SER A 17 7.88 15.17 0.04
C SER A 17 7.54 14.78 -1.42
N SER A 18 8.42 14.07 -2.12
CA SER A 18 8.26 13.66 -3.51
C SER A 18 8.57 12.17 -3.68
N PRO A 19 7.76 11.40 -4.44
CA PRO A 19 8.06 10.01 -4.75
C PRO A 19 9.34 9.93 -5.61
N LEU A 20 10.22 8.98 -5.28
CA LEU A 20 11.45 8.71 -6.05
C LEU A 20 11.13 8.03 -7.39
N ILE A 21 10.24 7.03 -7.37
CA ILE A 21 9.82 6.24 -8.53
C ILE A 21 8.33 5.91 -8.39
N MET A 22 7.62 5.85 -9.50
CA MET A 22 6.23 5.38 -9.59
C MET A 22 6.14 4.21 -10.56
N PHE A 23 5.47 3.13 -10.15
CA PHE A 23 5.20 1.96 -10.98
C PHE A 23 3.71 1.86 -11.26
N ALA A 24 3.33 1.58 -12.51
CA ALA A 24 1.95 1.32 -12.89
C ALA A 24 1.78 -0.18 -13.14
N LEU A 25 0.88 -0.81 -12.39
CA LEU A 25 0.47 -2.19 -12.61
C LEU A 25 -0.71 -2.19 -13.58
N TYR A 26 -0.58 -2.93 -14.67
CA TYR A 26 -1.66 -3.13 -15.65
C TYR A 26 -1.74 -4.60 -16.03
N SER A 27 -2.94 -5.08 -16.33
CA SER A 27 -3.17 -6.43 -16.84
C SER A 27 -3.25 -6.38 -18.37
N PRO A 28 -2.30 -6.97 -19.12
CA PRO A 28 -2.28 -6.89 -20.58
C PRO A 28 -3.53 -7.47 -21.25
N ASN A 29 -4.15 -8.46 -20.62
CA ASN A 29 -5.32 -9.19 -21.15
C ASN A 29 -6.63 -8.81 -20.46
N GLY A 30 -6.64 -7.78 -19.60
CA GLY A 30 -7.83 -7.36 -18.86
C GLY A 30 -8.37 -8.40 -17.86
N THR A 31 -7.61 -9.46 -17.59
CA THR A 31 -8.02 -10.58 -16.73
C THR A 31 -8.18 -10.19 -15.25
N TYR A 32 -7.62 -9.04 -14.86
CA TYR A 32 -7.57 -8.60 -13.47
C TYR A 32 -8.09 -7.17 -13.37
N ASP A 33 -9.03 -6.98 -12.47
CA ASP A 33 -9.61 -5.67 -12.17
C ASP A 33 -8.65 -4.83 -11.29
N ASN A 34 -8.88 -3.52 -11.23
CA ASN A 34 -8.07 -2.57 -10.48
C ASN A 34 -7.93 -2.95 -9.00
N ILE A 35 -8.99 -3.49 -8.38
CA ILE A 35 -8.97 -3.97 -6.99
C ILE A 35 -7.98 -5.14 -6.83
N PHE A 36 -7.98 -6.08 -7.77
CA PHE A 36 -7.08 -7.22 -7.73
C PHE A 36 -5.63 -6.77 -7.89
N LEU A 37 -5.36 -5.88 -8.86
CA LEU A 37 -4.00 -5.36 -9.10
C LEU A 37 -3.47 -4.57 -7.90
N ALA A 38 -4.32 -3.74 -7.27
CA ALA A 38 -3.97 -3.04 -6.04
C ALA A 38 -3.67 -3.99 -4.90
N ASN A 39 -4.49 -5.04 -4.71
CA ASN A 39 -4.25 -6.02 -3.67
C ASN A 39 -2.97 -6.84 -3.91
N TYR A 40 -2.73 -7.25 -5.16
CA TYR A 40 -1.50 -7.92 -5.55
C TYR A 40 -0.27 -7.07 -5.24
N ALA A 41 -0.33 -5.76 -5.51
CA ALA A 41 0.72 -4.81 -5.15
C ALA A 41 0.97 -4.76 -3.63
N TYR A 42 -0.10 -4.74 -2.83
CA TYR A 42 0.01 -4.72 -1.37
C TYR A 42 0.64 -5.99 -0.81
N ILE A 43 0.27 -7.17 -1.31
CA ILE A 43 0.75 -8.44 -0.76
C ILE A 43 2.17 -8.75 -1.24
N ASN A 44 2.43 -8.60 -2.54
CA ASN A 44 3.66 -9.13 -3.15
C ASN A 44 4.74 -8.07 -3.32
N ILE A 45 4.39 -6.79 -3.44
CA ILE A 45 5.34 -5.72 -3.78
C ILE A 45 5.64 -4.84 -2.56
N ASN A 46 4.61 -4.40 -1.84
CA ASN A 46 4.77 -3.43 -0.76
C ASN A 46 5.73 -3.94 0.34
N ASP A 47 5.50 -5.13 0.89
CA ASP A 47 6.34 -5.68 1.98
C ASP A 47 7.78 -6.00 1.53
N GLN A 48 7.97 -6.39 0.27
CA GLN A 48 9.30 -6.65 -0.25
C GLN A 48 10.08 -5.35 -0.47
N MET A 49 9.42 -4.31 -0.97
CA MET A 49 10.04 -3.01 -1.24
C MET A 49 10.38 -2.27 0.05
N THR A 50 9.53 -2.31 1.08
CA THR A 50 9.84 -1.66 2.37
C THR A 50 11.03 -2.29 3.10
N ARG A 51 11.43 -3.52 2.74
CA ARG A 51 12.62 -4.21 3.29
C ARG A 51 13.93 -3.85 2.59
N VAL A 52 13.89 -3.18 1.44
CA VAL A 52 15.10 -2.75 0.72
C VAL A 52 15.74 -1.55 1.41
N LYS A 53 17.04 -1.64 1.71
CA LYS A 53 17.80 -0.54 2.33
C LYS A 53 17.71 0.73 1.48
N GLY A 54 17.23 1.81 2.08
CA GLY A 54 17.08 3.11 1.42
C GLY A 54 15.64 3.44 1.01
N ILE A 55 14.70 2.49 1.10
CA ILE A 55 13.28 2.75 0.88
C ILE A 55 12.64 3.23 2.19
N ALA A 56 12.13 4.46 2.19
CA ALA A 56 11.49 5.08 3.36
C ALA A 56 10.01 4.71 3.49
N SER A 57 9.27 4.79 2.39
CA SER A 57 7.84 4.49 2.35
C SER A 57 7.43 4.08 0.95
N VAL A 58 6.53 3.12 0.85
CA VAL A 58 5.92 2.68 -0.41
C VAL A 58 4.43 2.92 -0.31
N THR A 59 3.88 3.68 -1.25
CA THR A 59 2.45 4.00 -1.31
C THR A 59 1.87 3.31 -2.52
N VAL A 60 0.88 2.46 -2.30
CA VAL A 60 0.11 1.82 -3.38
C VAL A 60 -1.07 2.74 -3.71
N PHE A 61 -1.14 3.19 -4.96
CA PHE A 61 -2.24 3.98 -5.49
C PHE A 61 -3.22 3.03 -6.19
N GLY A 62 -4.47 2.96 -5.73
CA GLY A 62 -5.48 2.07 -6.30
C GLY A 62 -6.69 1.89 -5.39
N ALA A 63 -7.69 1.15 -5.87
CA ALA A 63 -8.82 0.74 -5.03
C ALA A 63 -8.24 -0.07 -3.86
N GLY A 64 -8.45 0.40 -2.62
CA GLY A 64 -7.71 -0.05 -1.43
C GLY A 64 -7.70 -1.56 -1.19
N GLN A 65 -6.94 -1.98 -0.17
CA GLN A 65 -6.85 -3.40 0.23
C GLN A 65 -8.23 -4.07 0.29
N TYR A 66 -8.29 -5.35 -0.10
CA TYR A 66 -9.48 -6.17 0.16
C TYR A 66 -9.82 -6.06 1.63
N ALA A 67 -10.98 -5.46 1.89
CA ALA A 67 -11.59 -5.41 3.19
C ALA A 67 -12.87 -6.23 3.11
N MET A 68 -13.15 -7.03 4.13
CA MET A 68 -14.44 -7.69 4.25
C MET A 68 -15.51 -6.59 4.40
N ARG A 69 -16.39 -6.48 3.40
CA ARG A 69 -17.52 -5.54 3.42
C ARG A 69 -18.80 -6.31 3.69
N LEU A 70 -19.42 -6.05 4.84
CA LEU A 70 -20.77 -6.50 5.16
C LEU A 70 -21.72 -5.34 4.89
N TRP A 71 -22.60 -5.52 3.91
CA TRP A 71 -23.72 -4.63 3.66
C TRP A 71 -24.97 -5.32 4.21
N VAL A 72 -25.69 -4.63 5.11
CA VAL A 72 -26.97 -5.10 5.67
C VAL A 72 -28.10 -4.72 4.73
#